data_AF-A0A1I7DEL5-F1
#
_entry.id   AF-A0A1I7DEL5-F1
#
_cell.length_a   1.000
_cell.length_b   1.000
_cell.length_c   1.000
_cell.angle_alpha   90.00
_cell.angle_beta   90.00
_cell.angle_gamma   90.00
#
_symmetry.space_group_name_H-M   'P 1'
#
loop_
_entity.id
_entity.type
_entity.pdbx_description
1 polymer ?
#
loop_
_entity_poly.entity_id
_entity_poly.type
_entity_poly.pdbx_seq_one_letter_code
_entity_poly.pdbx_strand_id
1 'polypeptide(L)'
;MLSAKKPFTLLLFLSVSACSSYQSKHGLFDSPSHNQAATNEVSLEQTGQMPAAFRKLEEPPKYFAAADLLSVPLESETYTISADAPSNGRFAVFAIKTEDGAYTVQGRQFMEDHIHELNALAVLRERNKAVAFAKSAGTAVITPIKSVYTTVTAPVTAAKNVYGNAKGMVKSVRKGVGKAATFVKTRGNMPQETAEREEDGFISGFFGRPDAIRKIAFEMKVDPYTHFTPLRDEMTELANYHAAGQFGVDQGLGFVPGVGSIIISGLKTADSLTKKTLLKDPEAMADINRERLAKAGIAKESTEPFLLNAHFTPTEKTIFTGLATEAKDLEGIDTLMKHASGAKSRPQAFAALMQVEMLGRLHESSKIKKVEVHHDVVVAYQADNTANIVLPYDYLSWTSYNAKTIWKVTRSLAAKDVKTRDVRFVLAGDLSKNSRKALESRRWGVKRNLIADLL
;
A
#
# COMPACT_ATOMS: atom_id res chain seq x y z
N MET A 1 -4.39 -75.19 -23.44
CA MET A 1 -5.82 -75.00 -23.13
C MET A 1 -6.16 -73.54 -23.36
N LEU A 2 -7.19 -73.31 -24.19
CA LEU A 2 -8.07 -72.12 -24.34
C LEU A 2 -7.75 -70.91 -23.42
N SER A 3 -7.75 -69.65 -23.86
CA SER A 3 -8.82 -69.02 -24.62
C SER A 3 -8.44 -67.59 -25.06
N ALA A 4 -9.19 -67.11 -26.04
CA ALA A 4 -9.09 -65.90 -26.84
C ALA A 4 -8.90 -64.56 -26.13
N LYS A 5 -8.13 -63.71 -26.82
CA LYS A 5 -7.96 -62.26 -26.63
C LYS A 5 -9.31 -61.53 -26.61
N LYS A 6 -9.47 -60.60 -25.67
CA LYS A 6 -10.41 -59.46 -25.74
C LYS A 6 -9.61 -58.15 -25.64
N PRO A 7 -10.01 -57.08 -26.37
CA PRO A 7 -9.29 -55.82 -26.36
C PRO A 7 -9.56 -55.05 -25.05
N PHE A 8 -8.49 -54.50 -24.48
CA PHE A 8 -8.54 -53.63 -23.32
C PHE A 8 -8.98 -52.23 -23.80
N THR A 9 -10.26 -51.91 -23.61
CA THR A 9 -10.81 -50.58 -23.84
C THR A 9 -10.33 -49.65 -22.74
N LEU A 10 -9.54 -48.65 -23.13
CA LEU A 10 -9.07 -47.54 -22.31
C LEU A 10 -10.29 -46.68 -21.90
N LEU A 11 -10.82 -46.89 -20.69
CA LEU A 11 -11.76 -45.95 -20.08
C LEU A 11 -10.95 -44.78 -19.49
N LEU A 12 -10.88 -43.70 -20.26
CA LEU A 12 -10.42 -42.39 -19.81
C LEU A 12 -11.46 -41.87 -18.79
N PHE A 13 -11.20 -42.04 -17.49
CA PHE A 13 -11.92 -41.27 -16.47
C PHE A 13 -11.42 -39.82 -16.54
N LEU A 14 -12.04 -39.04 -17.42
CA LEU A 14 -12.11 -37.59 -17.30
C LEU A 14 -12.88 -37.29 -16.00
N SER A 15 -12.16 -37.24 -14.89
CA SER A 15 -12.65 -36.50 -13.73
C SER A 15 -12.71 -35.04 -14.16
N VAL A 16 -13.92 -34.60 -14.52
CA VAL A 16 -14.27 -33.19 -14.54
C VAL A 16 -14.17 -32.75 -13.08
N SER A 17 -12.96 -32.35 -12.66
CA SER A 17 -12.81 -31.46 -11.53
C SER A 17 -13.60 -30.23 -11.92
N ALA A 18 -14.81 -30.12 -11.38
CA ALA A 18 -15.58 -28.91 -11.46
C ALA A 18 -14.66 -27.78 -10.98
N CYS A 19 -14.27 -26.91 -11.90
CA CYS A 19 -13.74 -25.60 -11.58
C CYS A 19 -14.74 -24.98 -10.60
N SER A 20 -14.39 -25.00 -9.31
CA SER A 20 -14.96 -24.07 -8.36
C SER A 20 -14.57 -22.70 -8.90
N SER A 21 -15.56 -22.06 -9.52
CA SER A 21 -15.49 -20.65 -9.87
C SER A 21 -15.07 -19.91 -8.60
N TYR A 22 -13.88 -19.31 -8.67
CA TYR A 22 -13.28 -18.54 -7.61
C TYR A 22 -14.17 -17.31 -7.37
N GLN A 23 -15.14 -17.47 -6.49
CA GLN A 23 -16.13 -16.46 -6.17
C GLN A 23 -15.42 -15.29 -5.49
N SER A 24 -15.62 -14.11 -6.05
CA SER A 24 -15.01 -12.84 -5.64
C SER A 24 -14.99 -12.68 -4.12
N LYS A 25 -13.79 -12.66 -3.54
CA LYS A 25 -13.58 -12.28 -2.13
C LYS A 25 -12.85 -10.96 -2.12
N HIS A 26 -13.54 -9.93 -1.64
CA HIS A 26 -12.94 -8.66 -1.29
C HIS A 26 -11.83 -8.88 -0.27
N GLY A 27 -10.58 -8.63 -0.65
CA GLY A 27 -9.42 -8.77 0.23
C GLY A 27 -9.40 -7.73 1.36
N LEU A 28 -8.45 -7.89 2.29
CA LEU A 28 -8.19 -7.00 3.45
C LEU A 28 -8.06 -5.51 3.08
N PHE A 29 -7.84 -5.21 1.81
CA PHE A 29 -7.62 -3.86 1.29
C PHE A 29 -8.69 -3.40 0.29
N ASP A 30 -9.67 -4.25 -0.04
CA ASP A 30 -10.72 -3.92 -1.02
C ASP A 30 -11.84 -3.13 -0.35
N SER A 31 -12.07 -1.88 -0.78
CA SER A 31 -13.29 -1.15 -0.45
C SER A 31 -14.49 -1.84 -1.12
N PRO A 32 -15.52 -2.31 -0.38
CA PRO A 32 -16.79 -2.59 -1.04
C PRO A 32 -17.35 -1.25 -1.53
N SER A 33 -17.58 -1.13 -2.84
CA SER A 33 -18.36 -0.01 -3.37
C SER A 33 -19.71 0.04 -2.64
N HIS A 34 -20.22 1.24 -2.33
CA HIS A 34 -21.46 1.44 -1.56
C HIS A 34 -22.70 0.68 -2.09
N ASN A 35 -22.66 0.18 -3.35
CA ASN A 35 -23.76 -0.54 -3.99
C ASN A 35 -23.54 -2.05 -4.17
N GLN A 36 -22.34 -2.62 -3.95
CA GLN A 36 -22.13 -4.07 -4.10
C GLN A 36 -22.55 -4.88 -2.86
N ALA A 37 -22.77 -4.20 -1.72
CA ALA A 37 -23.33 -4.85 -0.54
C ALA A 37 -24.79 -5.29 -0.71
N ALA A 38 -25.51 -4.78 -1.72
CA ALA A 38 -26.96 -4.95 -1.84
C ALA A 38 -27.41 -5.96 -2.92
N THR A 39 -26.55 -6.39 -3.85
CA THR A 39 -27.00 -7.14 -5.04
C THR A 39 -26.66 -8.62 -5.08
N ASN A 40 -25.83 -9.11 -4.15
CA ASN A 40 -25.62 -10.55 -3.93
C ASN A 40 -25.86 -10.92 -2.47
N GLU A 41 -26.91 -10.35 -1.85
CA GLU A 41 -27.43 -10.81 -0.57
C GLU A 41 -28.10 -12.18 -0.73
N VAL A 42 -27.30 -13.25 -0.68
CA VAL A 42 -27.79 -14.41 0.06
C VAL A 42 -27.76 -13.99 1.51
N SER A 43 -28.95 -13.74 2.04
CA SER A 43 -29.25 -13.20 3.36
C SER A 43 -28.60 -14.03 4.47
N LEU A 44 -27.35 -13.73 4.81
CA LEU A 44 -26.75 -14.13 6.09
C LEU A 44 -27.46 -13.46 7.29
N GLU A 45 -28.37 -12.52 7.05
CA GLU A 45 -29.35 -12.06 8.03
C GLU A 45 -30.31 -13.18 8.50
N GLN A 46 -30.54 -14.22 7.70
CA GLN A 46 -31.50 -15.28 8.05
C GLN A 46 -30.87 -16.48 8.79
N THR A 47 -29.55 -16.59 8.84
CA THR A 47 -28.89 -17.54 9.74
C THR A 47 -28.50 -16.80 11.00
N GLY A 48 -29.27 -16.92 12.09
CA GLY A 48 -29.09 -16.20 13.36
C GLY A 48 -27.73 -16.40 14.06
N GLN A 49 -26.64 -15.90 13.48
CA GLN A 49 -25.27 -16.14 13.90
C GLN A 49 -24.46 -14.88 14.18
N MET A 50 -24.94 -13.67 13.88
CA MET A 50 -24.27 -12.43 14.30
C MET A 50 -25.00 -11.82 15.51
N PRO A 51 -24.37 -11.74 16.70
CA PRO A 51 -25.00 -11.22 17.90
C PRO A 51 -25.60 -9.83 17.70
N ALA A 52 -26.69 -9.51 18.40
CA ALA A 52 -27.33 -8.19 18.35
C ALA A 52 -26.36 -7.03 18.65
N ALA A 53 -25.26 -7.30 19.37
CA ALA A 53 -24.16 -6.38 19.64
C ALA A 53 -23.33 -5.97 18.40
N PHE A 54 -23.53 -6.56 17.22
CA PHE A 54 -22.92 -6.12 15.95
C PHE A 54 -23.87 -5.26 15.09
N ARG A 55 -25.06 -4.91 15.60
CA ARG A 55 -26.10 -4.19 14.84
C ARG A 55 -25.99 -2.67 14.84
N LYS A 56 -25.27 -2.05 15.79
CA LYS A 56 -24.97 -0.60 15.74
C LYS A 56 -23.80 -0.36 14.80
N LEU A 57 -24.09 -0.51 13.52
CA LEU A 57 -23.17 -0.21 12.44
C LEU A 57 -23.03 1.30 12.30
N GLU A 58 -21.83 1.77 12.03
CA GLU A 58 -21.60 3.16 11.66
C GLU A 58 -21.35 3.29 10.17
N GLU A 59 -21.80 4.41 9.60
CA GLU A 59 -21.18 4.92 8.39
C GLU A 59 -19.73 5.28 8.74
N PRO A 60 -18.74 4.91 7.91
CA PRO A 60 -17.37 5.34 8.15
C PRO A 60 -17.32 6.87 8.18
N PRO A 61 -16.36 7.47 8.93
CA PRO A 61 -16.12 8.90 8.85
C PRO A 61 -16.05 9.33 7.40
N LYS A 62 -16.96 10.21 7.00
CA LYS A 62 -17.06 10.66 5.62
C LYS A 62 -15.79 11.39 5.22
N TYR A 63 -15.21 12.13 6.17
CA TYR A 63 -13.98 12.89 6.01
C TYR A 63 -13.22 12.96 7.33
N PHE A 64 -11.89 12.95 7.22
CA PHE A 64 -10.96 13.46 8.22
C PHE A 64 -10.43 14.82 7.76
N ALA A 65 -10.04 15.67 8.70
CA ALA A 65 -9.15 16.77 8.34
C ALA A 65 -7.79 16.18 7.99
N ALA A 66 -7.30 16.41 6.76
CA ALA A 66 -6.04 15.86 6.30
C ALA A 66 -4.86 16.30 7.20
N ALA A 67 -4.93 17.52 7.73
CA ALA A 67 -3.95 18.06 8.67
C ALA A 67 -3.92 17.35 10.04
N ASP A 68 -4.99 16.64 10.43
CA ASP A 68 -5.00 15.83 11.65
C ASP A 68 -4.34 14.45 11.43
N LEU A 69 -4.23 14.03 10.16
CA LEU A 69 -3.68 12.73 9.79
C LEU A 69 -2.23 12.81 9.35
N LEU A 70 -1.87 13.83 8.58
CA LEU A 70 -0.54 13.96 7.99
C LEU A 70 0.37 14.81 8.88
N SER A 71 1.63 14.41 8.97
CA SER A 71 2.69 15.13 9.70
C SER A 71 3.32 16.29 8.90
N VAL A 72 2.92 16.45 7.63
CA VAL A 72 3.47 17.40 6.66
C VAL A 72 2.45 18.50 6.31
N PRO A 73 2.88 19.68 5.85
CA PRO A 73 1.96 20.73 5.45
C PRO A 73 1.09 20.30 4.26
N LEU A 74 -0.15 20.79 4.20
CA LEU A 74 -1.07 20.46 3.10
C LEU A 74 -0.75 21.24 1.81
N GLU A 75 0.04 22.29 1.90
CA GLU A 75 0.47 23.11 0.76
C GLU A 75 1.97 23.28 0.79
N SER A 76 2.59 23.18 -0.37
CA SER A 76 4.00 23.44 -0.61
C SER A 76 4.18 24.12 -1.98
N GLU A 77 5.42 24.40 -2.36
CA GLU A 77 5.72 24.86 -3.71
C GLU A 77 5.45 23.79 -4.79
N THR A 78 5.33 22.53 -4.40
CA THR A 78 5.33 21.37 -5.31
C THR A 78 4.00 20.61 -5.31
N TYR A 79 3.16 20.82 -4.29
CA TYR A 79 1.87 20.16 -4.17
C TYR A 79 0.83 20.95 -3.35
N THR A 80 -0.43 20.57 -3.54
CA THR A 80 -1.57 20.96 -2.71
C THR A 80 -2.40 19.72 -2.40
N ILE A 81 -2.72 19.51 -1.13
CA ILE A 81 -3.52 18.40 -0.62
C ILE A 81 -4.87 18.95 -0.17
N SER A 82 -5.96 18.25 -0.54
CA SER A 82 -7.30 18.59 -0.06
C SER A 82 -7.36 18.57 1.46
N ALA A 83 -7.98 19.60 2.06
CA ALA A 83 -8.21 19.68 3.51
C ALA A 83 -9.07 18.52 4.04
N ASP A 84 -9.96 17.98 3.20
CA ASP A 84 -10.78 16.82 3.52
C ASP A 84 -10.17 15.55 2.93
N ALA A 85 -9.95 14.55 3.79
CA ALA A 85 -9.50 13.21 3.43
C ALA A 85 -10.63 12.19 3.68
N PRO A 86 -11.39 11.78 2.65
CA PRO A 86 -12.42 10.76 2.81
C PRO A 86 -11.87 9.43 3.30
N SER A 87 -12.69 8.66 4.02
CA SER A 87 -12.30 7.33 4.49
C SER A 87 -13.27 6.24 4.07
N ASN A 88 -12.72 5.08 3.72
CA ASN A 88 -13.49 3.85 3.53
C ASN A 88 -13.74 3.08 4.83
N GLY A 89 -13.39 3.66 5.99
CA GLY A 89 -13.50 3.03 7.30
C GLY A 89 -12.31 2.15 7.70
N ARG A 90 -11.23 2.18 6.92
CA ARG A 90 -9.91 1.56 7.22
C ARG A 90 -8.76 2.48 6.86
N PHE A 91 -8.81 3.09 5.68
CA PHE A 91 -7.79 3.97 5.13
C PHE A 91 -8.39 5.34 4.84
N ALA A 92 -7.58 6.38 4.99
CA ALA A 92 -7.87 7.70 4.44
C ALA A 92 -7.45 7.75 2.95
N VAL A 93 -8.15 8.54 2.15
CA VAL A 93 -7.84 8.80 0.75
C VAL A 93 -7.58 10.29 0.60
N PHE A 94 -6.38 10.64 0.16
CA PHE A 94 -5.94 12.02 0.00
C PHE A 94 -6.02 12.41 -1.46
N ALA A 95 -6.70 13.51 -1.78
CA ALA A 95 -6.62 14.11 -3.09
C ALA A 95 -5.45 15.09 -3.13
N ILE A 96 -4.56 14.91 -4.10
CA ILE A 96 -3.36 15.73 -4.28
C ILE A 96 -3.33 16.32 -5.66
N LYS A 97 -2.87 17.56 -5.75
CA LYS A 97 -2.57 18.28 -6.97
C LYS A 97 -1.09 18.64 -6.98
N THR A 98 -0.44 18.40 -8.12
CA THR A 98 0.96 18.71 -8.40
C THR A 98 1.06 19.42 -9.75
N GLU A 99 2.25 19.88 -10.14
CA GLU A 99 2.49 20.38 -11.50
C GLU A 99 2.23 19.30 -12.58
N ASP A 100 2.42 18.03 -12.23
CA ASP A 100 2.25 16.86 -13.12
C ASP A 100 0.80 16.36 -13.19
N GLY A 101 -0.12 16.99 -12.47
CA GLY A 101 -1.55 16.66 -12.47
C GLY A 101 -2.11 16.39 -11.08
N ALA A 102 -3.39 15.98 -11.06
CA ALA A 102 -4.13 15.69 -9.84
C ALA A 102 -4.59 14.23 -9.79
N TYR A 103 -4.42 13.59 -8.65
CA TYR A 103 -4.74 12.18 -8.40
C TYR A 103 -5.02 11.94 -6.92
N THR A 104 -5.29 10.69 -6.55
CA THR A 104 -5.56 10.31 -5.17
C THR A 104 -4.52 9.32 -4.65
N VAL A 105 -4.25 9.36 -3.35
CA VAL A 105 -3.39 8.40 -2.66
C VAL A 105 -4.15 7.80 -1.49
N GLN A 106 -4.23 6.46 -1.43
CA GLN A 106 -4.91 5.75 -0.34
C GLN A 106 -3.91 5.28 0.71
N GLY A 107 -4.17 5.63 1.97
CA GLY A 107 -3.35 5.28 3.12
C GLY A 107 -2.49 6.45 3.59
N ARG A 108 -2.50 6.72 4.90
CA ARG A 108 -1.72 7.81 5.50
C ARG A 108 -0.23 7.65 5.23
N GLN A 109 0.35 6.52 5.60
CA GLN A 109 1.79 6.32 5.46
C GLN A 109 2.23 6.32 3.99
N PHE A 110 1.40 5.77 3.09
CA PHE A 110 1.69 5.80 1.65
C PHE A 110 1.64 7.22 1.06
N MET A 111 0.78 8.07 1.61
CA MET A 111 0.74 9.50 1.28
C MET A 111 1.99 10.24 1.77
N GLU A 112 2.46 9.95 2.98
CA GLU A 112 3.66 10.59 3.51
C GLU A 112 4.94 10.17 2.78
N ASP A 113 5.09 8.88 2.49
CA ASP A 113 6.16 8.37 1.63
C ASP A 113 6.16 9.09 0.28
N HIS A 114 4.98 9.37 -0.26
CA HIS A 114 4.87 10.07 -1.53
C HIS A 114 5.18 11.56 -1.44
N ILE A 115 4.86 12.20 -0.33
CA ILE A 115 5.24 13.60 -0.12
C ILE A 115 6.76 13.72 -0.05
N HIS A 116 7.45 12.74 0.53
CA HIS A 116 8.90 12.63 0.45
C HIS A 116 9.39 12.46 -1.00
N GLU A 117 8.73 11.64 -1.81
CA GLU A 117 9.03 11.51 -3.25
C GLU A 117 8.83 12.83 -4.02
N LEU A 118 7.79 13.61 -3.72
CA LEU A 118 7.53 14.92 -4.34
C LEU A 118 8.58 15.96 -3.96
N ASN A 119 9.03 15.95 -2.70
CA ASN A 119 10.12 16.81 -2.26
C ASN A 119 11.43 16.43 -2.95
N ALA A 120 11.71 15.14 -3.11
CA ALA A 120 12.87 14.66 -3.85
C ALA A 120 12.81 15.04 -5.34
N LEU A 121 11.62 14.91 -5.96
CA LEU A 121 11.37 15.32 -7.34
C LEU A 121 11.70 16.79 -7.56
N ALA A 122 11.28 17.67 -6.66
CA ALA A 122 11.55 19.10 -6.76
C ALA A 122 13.04 19.44 -6.73
N VAL A 123 13.78 18.80 -5.83
CA VAL A 123 15.24 18.95 -5.74
C VAL A 123 15.92 18.46 -7.02
N LEU A 124 15.49 17.32 -7.57
CA LEU A 124 16.05 16.78 -8.81
C LEU A 124 15.77 17.69 -10.01
N ARG A 125 14.55 18.23 -10.12
CA ARG A 125 14.18 19.21 -11.16
C ARG A 125 15.05 20.46 -11.12
N GLU A 126 15.28 21.02 -9.94
CA GLU A 126 16.17 22.18 -9.78
C GLU A 126 17.59 21.85 -10.25
N ARG A 127 18.08 20.65 -9.89
CA ARG A 127 19.42 20.19 -10.30
C ARG A 127 19.53 19.94 -11.80
N ASN A 128 18.58 19.23 -12.41
CA ASN A 128 18.60 18.98 -13.85
C ASN A 128 18.51 20.30 -14.65
N LYS A 129 17.70 21.27 -14.19
CA LYS A 129 17.69 22.63 -14.78
C LYS A 129 19.06 23.31 -14.72
N ALA A 130 19.74 23.26 -13.56
CA ALA A 130 21.07 23.85 -13.41
C ALA A 130 22.12 23.16 -14.30
N VAL A 131 22.08 21.83 -14.39
CA VAL A 131 23.00 21.04 -15.24
C VAL A 131 22.75 21.32 -16.73
N ALA A 132 21.49 21.37 -17.16
CA ALA A 132 21.12 21.72 -18.53
C ALA A 132 21.52 23.16 -18.89
N PHE A 133 21.41 24.11 -17.95
CA PHE A 133 21.90 25.47 -18.11
C PHE A 133 23.43 25.50 -18.26
N ALA A 134 24.18 24.80 -17.41
CA ALA A 134 25.64 24.77 -17.52
C ALA A 134 26.13 24.18 -18.85
N LYS A 135 25.42 23.19 -19.41
CA LYS A 135 25.71 22.61 -20.73
C LYS A 135 25.43 23.59 -21.88
N SER A 136 24.44 24.48 -21.73
CA SER A 136 24.00 25.41 -22.78
C SER A 136 24.64 26.80 -22.69
N ALA A 137 25.06 27.23 -21.50
CA ALA A 137 25.69 28.52 -21.26
C ALA A 137 27.22 28.40 -21.29
N GLY A 138 27.81 28.58 -22.47
CA GLY A 138 29.16 29.16 -22.56
C GLY A 138 29.11 30.61 -22.07
N THR A 139 29.27 30.83 -20.75
CA THR A 139 29.32 32.15 -20.08
C THR A 139 28.17 33.12 -20.37
N ALA A 140 27.14 33.15 -19.52
CA ALA A 140 26.23 34.30 -19.40
C ALA A 140 25.67 34.45 -17.97
N VAL A 141 25.58 35.71 -17.51
CA VAL A 141 25.15 36.15 -16.17
C VAL A 141 23.63 35.93 -15.98
N ILE A 142 23.22 35.45 -14.80
CA ILE A 142 21.82 35.09 -14.49
C ILE A 142 21.19 36.04 -13.46
N THR A 143 19.96 36.46 -13.74
CA THR A 143 19.02 37.08 -12.79
C THR A 143 18.08 36.00 -12.24
N PRO A 144 17.85 35.89 -10.91
CA PRO A 144 17.04 34.82 -10.34
C PRO A 144 15.55 35.01 -10.66
N ILE A 145 14.91 33.97 -11.23
CA ILE A 145 13.46 33.90 -11.38
C ILE A 145 12.87 33.37 -10.08
N LYS A 146 12.26 34.25 -9.28
CA LYS A 146 11.38 33.84 -8.18
C LYS A 146 10.00 33.53 -8.76
N SER A 147 9.60 32.25 -8.76
CA SER A 147 8.20 31.89 -9.00
C SER A 147 7.38 32.23 -7.77
N VAL A 148 6.52 33.24 -7.87
CA VAL A 148 5.56 33.60 -6.83
C VAL A 148 4.26 32.87 -7.16
N TYR A 149 3.95 31.79 -6.45
CA TYR A 149 2.65 31.14 -6.55
C TYR A 149 1.65 31.83 -5.62
N THR A 150 0.73 32.61 -6.20
CA THR A 150 -0.40 33.19 -5.49
C THR A 150 -1.49 32.15 -5.28
N THR A 151 -1.77 31.85 -4.02
CA THR A 151 -3.05 31.50 -3.38
C THR A 151 -4.21 31.08 -4.29
N VAL A 152 -4.74 29.87 -4.08
CA VAL A 152 -6.16 29.58 -4.37
C VAL A 152 -6.87 29.24 -3.06
N THR A 153 -7.47 30.27 -2.47
CA THR A 153 -8.44 30.17 -1.38
C THR A 153 -9.75 29.54 -1.90
N ALA A 154 -9.97 28.27 -1.54
CA ALA A 154 -11.24 27.58 -1.29
C ALA A 154 -12.28 27.40 -2.45
N PRO A 155 -13.06 26.29 -2.43
CA PRO A 155 -14.22 26.32 -1.55
C PRO A 155 -14.36 25.06 -0.68
N VAL A 156 -14.10 25.28 0.61
CA VAL A 156 -14.47 24.47 1.78
C VAL A 156 -16.01 24.27 1.90
N THR A 157 -16.80 24.82 0.97
CA THR A 157 -18.27 24.76 0.96
C THR A 157 -18.84 23.61 0.11
N ALA A 158 -18.06 23.03 -0.81
CA ALA A 158 -18.55 21.98 -1.72
C ALA A 158 -18.63 20.58 -1.07
N ALA A 159 -17.80 20.32 -0.05
CA ALA A 159 -17.76 19.03 0.65
C ALA A 159 -19.03 18.76 1.50
N LYS A 160 -19.75 19.81 1.92
CA LYS A 160 -20.93 19.67 2.79
C LYS A 160 -22.18 19.06 2.13
N ASN A 161 -22.29 19.08 0.80
CA ASN A 161 -23.54 18.74 0.10
C ASN A 161 -23.51 17.41 -0.68
N VAL A 162 -22.40 16.67 -0.65
CA VAL A 162 -22.22 15.45 -1.48
C VAL A 162 -22.94 14.21 -0.92
N TYR A 163 -23.43 14.26 0.32
CA TYR A 163 -24.06 13.10 0.97
C TYR A 163 -25.59 13.18 1.14
N GLY A 164 -26.25 14.18 0.53
CA GLY A 164 -27.70 14.34 0.55
C GLY A 164 -28.33 14.04 -0.81
N ASN A 165 -29.14 12.98 -0.87
CA ASN A 165 -30.15 12.65 -1.89
C ASN A 165 -29.79 11.56 -2.92
N ALA A 166 -30.21 10.34 -2.57
CA ALA A 166 -30.47 9.24 -3.48
C ALA A 166 -31.83 9.43 -4.18
N LYS A 167 -31.83 9.75 -5.47
CA LYS A 167 -32.86 9.38 -6.47
C LYS A 167 -32.54 10.06 -7.81
N GLY A 168 -32.18 9.25 -8.81
CA GLY A 168 -32.14 9.70 -10.22
C GLY A 168 -30.76 9.65 -10.87
N MET A 169 -30.42 8.49 -11.45
CA MET A 169 -29.47 8.43 -12.57
C MET A 169 -29.78 7.20 -13.44
N VAL A 170 -30.59 7.43 -14.47
CA VAL A 170 -30.69 6.59 -15.68
C VAL A 170 -30.48 7.54 -16.86
N LYS A 171 -29.69 7.07 -17.85
CA LYS A 171 -29.41 7.65 -19.19
C LYS A 171 -28.45 8.85 -19.27
N SER A 172 -27.24 8.60 -19.81
CA SER A 172 -26.90 8.78 -21.24
C SER A 172 -25.46 9.26 -21.47
N VAL A 173 -24.84 8.67 -22.51
CA VAL A 173 -23.48 8.93 -23.03
C VAL A 173 -23.62 9.51 -24.45
N ARG A 174 -22.97 10.64 -24.76
CA ARG A 174 -22.34 10.91 -26.08
C ARG A 174 -21.51 12.22 -26.12
N LYS A 175 -20.24 12.05 -26.52
CA LYS A 175 -19.20 12.96 -27.05
C LYS A 175 -19.45 14.49 -27.10
N GLY A 176 -18.67 15.23 -26.31
CA GLY A 176 -17.46 15.93 -26.78
C GLY A 176 -17.57 17.33 -27.39
N VAL A 177 -17.72 18.38 -26.56
CA VAL A 177 -17.05 19.72 -26.59
C VAL A 177 -17.24 20.36 -25.20
N GLY A 178 -16.19 20.96 -24.60
CA GLY A 178 -16.32 21.93 -23.49
C GLY A 178 -15.80 21.49 -22.10
N LYS A 179 -14.48 21.55 -21.88
CA LYS A 179 -13.75 21.03 -20.69
C LYS A 179 -13.91 21.81 -19.36
N ALA A 180 -14.59 22.95 -19.31
CA ALA A 180 -14.83 23.69 -18.05
C ALA A 180 -16.25 23.49 -17.45
N ALA A 181 -17.20 22.99 -18.23
CA ALA A 181 -18.57 22.68 -17.77
C ALA A 181 -18.68 21.28 -17.12
N THR A 182 -17.58 20.53 -17.09
CA THR A 182 -17.51 19.11 -16.71
C THR A 182 -17.47 18.93 -15.19
N PHE A 183 -17.00 19.90 -14.41
CA PHE A 183 -16.93 19.72 -12.94
C PHE A 183 -18.34 19.76 -12.29
N VAL A 184 -19.25 20.58 -12.83
CA VAL A 184 -20.64 20.69 -12.36
C VAL A 184 -21.52 19.53 -12.89
N LYS A 185 -21.18 18.94 -14.04
CA LYS A 185 -21.97 17.86 -14.65
C LYS A 185 -21.57 16.45 -14.25
N THR A 186 -20.34 16.21 -13.78
CA THR A 186 -19.82 14.84 -13.64
C THR A 186 -19.73 14.31 -12.20
N ARG A 187 -20.38 14.94 -11.21
CA ARG A 187 -20.60 14.38 -9.84
C ARG A 187 -19.40 13.58 -9.28
N GLY A 188 -18.18 14.14 -9.34
CA GLY A 188 -16.99 13.50 -8.78
C GLY A 188 -16.27 12.44 -9.65
N ASN A 189 -16.66 12.24 -10.91
CA ASN A 189 -15.86 11.43 -11.85
C ASN A 189 -14.92 12.31 -12.68
N MET A 190 -13.62 12.24 -12.38
CA MET A 190 -12.56 12.90 -13.14
C MET A 190 -12.18 12.06 -14.37
N PRO A 191 -12.08 12.63 -15.58
CA PRO A 191 -11.23 12.10 -16.64
C PRO A 191 -9.79 12.55 -16.40
N GLN A 192 -8.86 11.59 -16.42
CA GLN A 192 -7.42 11.78 -16.23
C GLN A 192 -6.72 12.10 -17.57
N GLU A 193 -5.85 13.12 -17.58
CA GLU A 193 -4.52 13.04 -18.22
C GLU A 193 -3.57 12.69 -17.04
N THR A 194 -2.83 11.60 -17.13
CA THR A 194 -2.12 10.99 -15.98
C THR A 194 -0.63 11.23 -15.98
N ALA A 195 -0.10 11.81 -14.90
CA ALA A 195 1.16 11.32 -14.39
C ALA A 195 0.96 9.83 -14.01
N GLU A 196 1.65 8.93 -14.70
CA GLU A 196 1.55 7.49 -14.46
C GLU A 196 2.23 7.14 -13.14
N ARG A 197 1.42 7.00 -12.08
CA ARG A 197 1.86 6.49 -10.78
C ARG A 197 1.53 5.01 -10.57
N GLU A 198 0.46 4.54 -11.21
CA GLU A 198 -0.16 3.24 -10.89
C GLU A 198 -0.21 2.27 -12.09
N GLU A 199 0.12 2.74 -13.30
CA GLU A 199 0.35 1.88 -14.47
C GLU A 199 1.85 1.62 -14.58
N ASP A 200 2.30 0.51 -14.02
CA ASP A 200 3.14 -0.46 -14.72
C ASP A 200 3.70 -1.50 -13.75
N GLY A 201 3.37 -2.75 -14.05
CA GLY A 201 3.81 -3.92 -13.30
C GLY A 201 5.13 -4.51 -13.74
N PHE A 202 5.90 -3.81 -14.58
CA PHE A 202 7.07 -4.42 -15.20
C PHE A 202 8.23 -3.43 -15.35
N ILE A 203 9.40 -3.91 -14.98
CA ILE A 203 10.71 -3.23 -14.96
C ILE A 203 11.27 -3.07 -16.38
N SER A 204 10.41 -3.01 -17.41
CA SER A 204 10.84 -2.78 -18.79
C SER A 204 11.24 -1.34 -19.05
N GLY A 205 11.05 -0.41 -18.10
CA GLY A 205 11.39 1.01 -18.24
C GLY A 205 12.69 1.45 -17.57
N PHE A 206 13.42 0.55 -16.90
CA PHE A 206 14.67 0.89 -16.22
C PHE A 206 15.84 0.87 -17.23
N PHE A 207 15.81 1.79 -18.19
CA PHE A 207 16.85 1.97 -19.21
C PHE A 207 17.86 3.02 -18.75
N GLY A 208 19.16 2.72 -18.87
CA GLY A 208 20.23 3.70 -18.61
C GLY A 208 21.31 3.18 -17.67
N ARG A 209 21.61 3.96 -16.62
CA ARG A 209 22.74 3.76 -15.69
C ARG A 209 22.29 3.32 -14.30
N PRO A 210 22.01 2.02 -14.09
CA PRO A 210 21.47 1.47 -12.85
C PRO A 210 22.13 1.95 -11.57
N ASP A 211 23.45 1.91 -11.54
CA ASP A 211 24.21 2.17 -10.32
C ASP A 211 24.15 3.65 -9.92
N ALA A 212 24.16 4.55 -10.92
CA ALA A 212 24.02 5.98 -10.69
C ALA A 212 22.62 6.34 -10.19
N ILE A 213 21.57 5.74 -10.77
CA ILE A 213 20.19 5.92 -10.29
C ILE A 213 20.04 5.45 -8.85
N ARG A 214 20.59 4.27 -8.50
CA ARG A 214 20.56 3.78 -7.10
C ARG A 214 21.31 4.69 -6.14
N LYS A 215 22.46 5.22 -6.54
CA LYS A 215 23.22 6.18 -5.72
C LYS A 215 22.41 7.46 -5.48
N ILE A 216 21.83 8.04 -6.53
CA ILE A 216 20.95 9.22 -6.42
C ILE A 216 19.77 8.91 -5.50
N ALA A 217 19.08 7.79 -5.73
CA ALA A 217 17.92 7.40 -4.91
C ALA A 217 18.30 7.22 -3.44
N PHE A 218 19.46 6.64 -3.15
CA PHE A 218 19.97 6.48 -1.79
C PHE A 218 20.25 7.83 -1.10
N GLU A 219 20.89 8.77 -1.80
CA GLU A 219 21.16 10.12 -1.29
C GLU A 219 19.86 10.90 -1.04
N MET A 220 18.90 10.78 -1.97
CA MET A 220 17.56 11.36 -1.87
C MET A 220 16.62 10.59 -0.92
N LYS A 221 17.07 9.43 -0.45
CA LYS A 221 16.32 8.52 0.42
C LYS A 221 14.95 8.09 -0.15
N VAL A 222 14.90 7.86 -1.45
CA VAL A 222 13.72 7.36 -2.19
C VAL A 222 13.98 5.96 -2.74
N ASP A 223 12.94 5.28 -3.18
CA ASP A 223 13.08 3.98 -3.85
C ASP A 223 13.62 4.18 -5.29
N PRO A 224 14.77 3.59 -5.66
CA PRO A 224 15.28 3.65 -7.04
C PRO A 224 14.33 3.05 -8.08
N TYR A 225 13.37 2.23 -7.64
CA TYR A 225 12.38 1.56 -8.48
C TYR A 225 10.96 2.04 -8.17
N THR A 226 10.80 3.28 -7.70
CA THR A 226 9.48 3.86 -7.44
C THR A 226 8.56 3.76 -8.68
N HIS A 227 7.27 3.51 -8.42
CA HIS A 227 6.21 3.58 -9.42
C HIS A 227 5.82 5.03 -9.74
N PHE A 228 6.34 6.03 -9.01
CA PHE A 228 6.11 7.43 -9.33
C PHE A 228 7.04 7.88 -10.48
N THR A 229 6.53 7.71 -11.70
CA THR A 229 7.29 7.93 -12.95
C THR A 229 7.99 9.28 -13.04
N PRO A 230 7.37 10.44 -12.68
CA PRO A 230 8.07 11.73 -12.71
C PRO A 230 9.37 11.76 -11.90
N LEU A 231 9.39 11.13 -10.72
CA LEU A 231 10.61 11.03 -9.91
C LEU A 231 11.65 10.11 -10.56
N ARG A 232 11.22 8.98 -11.10
CA ARG A 232 12.09 8.03 -11.80
C ARG A 232 12.77 8.67 -13.02
N ASP A 233 12.03 9.46 -13.78
CA ASP A 233 12.53 10.11 -15.00
C ASP A 233 13.60 11.15 -14.67
N GLU A 234 13.37 11.99 -13.65
CA GLU A 234 14.35 13.00 -13.22
C GLU A 234 15.62 12.37 -12.61
N MET A 235 15.50 11.24 -11.88
CA MET A 235 16.66 10.46 -11.44
C MET A 235 17.45 9.90 -12.62
N THR A 236 16.75 9.42 -13.65
CA THR A 236 17.36 8.86 -14.87
C THR A 236 18.06 9.94 -15.68
N GLU A 237 17.43 11.11 -15.82
CA GLU A 237 18.01 12.26 -16.51
C GLU A 237 19.29 12.74 -15.82
N LEU A 238 19.26 12.89 -14.49
CA LEU A 238 20.44 13.30 -13.72
C LEU A 238 21.57 12.28 -13.86
N ALA A 239 21.26 10.98 -13.76
CA ALA A 239 22.24 9.91 -13.97
C ALA A 239 22.89 9.97 -15.38
N ASN A 240 22.11 10.32 -16.40
CA ASN A 240 22.57 10.48 -17.78
C ASN A 240 23.38 11.77 -18.02
N TYR A 241 23.30 12.78 -17.15
CA TYR A 241 24.18 13.94 -17.22
C TYR A 241 25.56 13.67 -16.57
N HIS A 242 25.59 13.05 -15.39
CA HIS A 242 26.85 12.70 -14.70
C HIS A 242 27.77 11.83 -15.57
N ALA A 243 27.13 10.92 -16.29
CA ALA A 243 27.67 10.09 -17.34
C ALA A 243 28.54 10.76 -18.41
N ALA A 244 28.19 11.98 -18.78
CA ALA A 244 28.84 12.75 -19.84
C ALA A 244 30.09 13.49 -19.34
N GLY A 245 30.48 13.31 -18.07
CA GLY A 245 31.78 13.71 -17.53
C GLY A 245 31.88 15.16 -17.03
N GLN A 246 30.76 15.86 -16.80
CA GLN A 246 30.80 17.30 -16.43
C GLN A 246 30.33 17.63 -15.01
N PHE A 247 29.73 16.70 -14.28
CA PHE A 247 29.29 16.92 -12.89
C PHE A 247 29.57 15.66 -12.07
N GLY A 248 30.27 15.80 -10.93
CA GLY A 248 30.50 14.69 -10.01
C GLY A 248 29.26 14.44 -9.16
N VAL A 249 28.85 13.19 -8.98
CA VAL A 249 27.73 12.81 -8.10
C VAL A 249 28.03 13.17 -6.63
N ASP A 250 29.28 13.52 -6.30
CA ASP A 250 29.73 13.73 -4.93
C ASP A 250 29.54 15.17 -4.39
N GLN A 251 28.96 16.10 -5.16
CA GLN A 251 28.70 17.47 -4.69
C GLN A 251 27.20 17.80 -4.63
N GLY A 252 26.60 17.58 -3.45
CA GLY A 252 25.51 18.41 -2.97
C GLY A 252 24.11 18.10 -3.49
N LEU A 253 23.68 16.83 -3.50
CA LEU A 253 22.26 16.56 -3.26
C LEU A 253 21.96 17.04 -1.83
N GLY A 254 21.26 18.17 -1.74
CA GLY A 254 20.93 18.80 -0.47
C GLY A 254 20.06 17.88 0.39
N PHE A 255 19.90 18.24 1.66
CA PHE A 255 18.93 17.58 2.52
C PHE A 255 17.53 17.66 1.89
N VAL A 256 16.89 16.52 1.61
CA VAL A 256 15.47 16.46 1.25
C VAL A 256 14.66 16.59 2.55
N PRO A 257 13.97 17.71 2.79
CA PRO A 257 13.10 17.85 3.94
C PRO A 257 11.91 16.88 3.81
N GLY A 258 11.60 16.15 4.88
CA GLY A 258 10.53 15.17 4.85
C GLY A 258 10.61 14.17 5.99
N VAL A 259 9.49 13.50 6.19
CA VAL A 259 9.27 12.45 7.18
C VAL A 259 9.96 11.16 6.71
N GLY A 260 10.47 10.36 7.65
CA GLY A 260 11.20 9.13 7.31
C GLY A 260 10.29 8.08 6.68
N SER A 261 10.48 7.76 5.40
CA SER A 261 9.71 6.72 4.71
C SER A 261 9.90 5.32 5.31
N ILE A 262 8.95 4.41 5.06
CA ILE A 262 9.12 3.01 5.50
C ILE A 262 10.33 2.35 4.84
N ILE A 263 10.71 2.77 3.63
CA ILE A 263 11.93 2.32 2.95
C ILE A 263 13.17 2.74 3.76
N ILE A 264 13.23 3.99 4.23
CA ILE A 264 14.34 4.50 5.07
C ILE A 264 14.40 3.75 6.40
N SER A 265 13.25 3.56 7.04
CA SER A 265 13.19 2.89 8.35
C SER A 265 13.55 1.41 8.24
N GLY A 266 13.02 0.72 7.23
CA GLY A 266 13.41 -0.65 6.90
C GLY A 266 14.89 -0.78 6.54
N LEU A 267 15.46 0.21 5.83
CA LEU A 267 16.90 0.27 5.57
C LEU A 267 17.74 0.40 6.84
N LYS A 268 17.29 1.13 7.87
CA LYS A 268 18.04 1.26 9.13
C LYS A 268 18.12 -0.08 9.84
N THR A 269 16.99 -0.77 9.97
CA THR A 269 16.85 -2.04 10.70
C THR A 269 17.35 -3.24 9.91
N ALA A 270 17.39 -3.15 8.58
CA ALA A 270 17.85 -4.22 7.70
C ALA A 270 19.26 -4.75 8.04
N ASP A 271 19.40 -6.07 7.97
CA ASP A 271 20.68 -6.76 8.05
C ASP A 271 21.67 -6.36 6.93
N SER A 272 22.95 -6.69 7.14
CA SER A 272 24.03 -6.31 6.22
C SER A 272 23.88 -6.89 4.81
N LEU A 273 23.30 -8.08 4.66
CA LEU A 273 23.06 -8.72 3.36
C LEU A 273 21.90 -8.04 2.64
N THR A 274 20.83 -7.67 3.35
CA THR A 274 19.74 -6.85 2.79
C THR A 274 20.28 -5.53 2.23
N LYS A 275 21.08 -4.79 3.02
CA LYS A 275 21.71 -3.54 2.59
C LYS A 275 22.59 -3.71 1.34
N LYS A 276 23.42 -4.76 1.29
CA LYS A 276 24.23 -5.07 0.11
C LYS A 276 23.39 -5.46 -1.11
N THR A 277 22.26 -6.14 -0.89
CA THR A 277 21.36 -6.59 -1.97
C THR A 277 20.67 -5.41 -2.63
N LEU A 278 20.28 -4.38 -1.87
CA LEU A 278 19.62 -3.19 -2.38
C LEU A 278 20.47 -2.34 -3.34
N LEU A 279 21.78 -2.58 -3.39
CA LEU A 279 22.69 -1.92 -4.33
C LEU A 279 22.80 -2.66 -5.68
N LYS A 280 22.20 -3.86 -5.80
CA LYS A 280 22.28 -4.70 -6.99
C LYS A 280 21.14 -4.42 -7.97
N ASP A 281 21.27 -4.94 -9.18
CA ASP A 281 20.22 -4.92 -10.17
C ASP A 281 19.01 -5.80 -9.80
N PRO A 282 17.81 -5.52 -10.34
CA PRO A 282 16.58 -6.21 -9.95
C PRO A 282 16.63 -7.72 -10.14
N GLU A 283 17.34 -8.20 -11.16
CA GLU A 283 17.49 -9.64 -11.42
C GLU A 283 18.35 -10.28 -10.33
N ALA A 284 19.53 -9.72 -10.06
CA ALA A 284 20.38 -10.17 -8.97
C ALA A 284 19.71 -10.04 -7.59
N MET A 285 18.91 -8.99 -7.36
CA MET A 285 18.10 -8.83 -6.15
C MET A 285 17.08 -9.97 -6.02
N ALA A 286 16.37 -10.30 -7.10
CA ALA A 286 15.40 -11.39 -7.10
C ALA A 286 16.08 -12.74 -6.86
N ASP A 287 17.24 -13.00 -7.48
CA ASP A 287 18.04 -14.22 -7.28
C ASP A 287 18.48 -14.37 -5.82
N ILE A 288 19.04 -13.31 -5.23
CA ILE A 288 19.46 -13.32 -3.82
C ILE A 288 18.25 -13.48 -2.91
N ASN A 289 17.13 -12.82 -3.19
CA ASN A 289 15.91 -12.97 -2.39
C ASN A 289 15.41 -14.42 -2.43
N ARG A 290 15.36 -15.07 -3.61
CA ARG A 290 14.99 -16.49 -3.73
C ARG A 290 15.91 -17.38 -2.92
N GLU A 291 17.22 -17.19 -3.07
CA GLU A 291 18.22 -17.99 -2.35
C GLU A 291 18.09 -17.83 -0.83
N ARG A 292 17.90 -16.61 -0.35
CA ARG A 292 17.73 -16.31 1.08
C ARG A 292 16.48 -16.94 1.65
N LEU A 293 15.35 -16.84 0.95
CA LEU A 293 14.09 -17.42 1.39
C LEU A 293 14.16 -18.96 1.40
N ALA A 294 14.79 -19.56 0.39
CA ALA A 294 15.05 -21.00 0.37
C ALA A 294 15.94 -21.45 1.53
N LYS A 295 17.03 -20.73 1.82
CA LYS A 295 17.92 -20.98 2.97
C LYS A 295 17.21 -20.80 4.32
N ALA A 296 16.20 -19.95 4.38
CA ALA A 296 15.33 -19.78 5.54
C ALA A 296 14.24 -20.88 5.65
N GLY A 297 14.20 -21.84 4.72
CA GLY A 297 13.22 -22.94 4.71
C GLY A 297 11.83 -22.53 4.22
N ILE A 298 11.70 -21.35 3.58
CA ILE A 298 10.43 -20.86 3.06
C ILE A 298 10.20 -21.44 1.66
N ALA A 299 9.08 -22.15 1.49
CA ALA A 299 8.78 -22.92 0.30
C ALA A 299 8.66 -22.05 -0.97
N LYS A 300 9.10 -22.59 -2.11
CA LYS A 300 9.08 -21.90 -3.41
C LYS A 300 7.67 -21.46 -3.81
N GLU A 301 6.68 -22.27 -3.47
CA GLU A 301 5.26 -22.06 -3.75
C GLU A 301 4.70 -20.82 -3.02
N SER A 302 5.31 -20.41 -1.90
CA SER A 302 4.96 -19.19 -1.19
C SER A 302 5.79 -17.99 -1.66
N THR A 303 7.03 -18.20 -2.10
CA THR A 303 7.98 -17.12 -2.43
C THR A 303 7.84 -16.61 -3.86
N GLU A 304 7.64 -17.48 -4.86
CA GLU A 304 7.58 -17.06 -6.27
C GLU A 304 6.41 -16.11 -6.57
N PRO A 305 5.16 -16.39 -6.14
CA PRO A 305 4.07 -15.45 -6.37
C PRO A 305 4.33 -14.08 -5.76
N PHE A 306 5.02 -14.01 -4.62
CA PHE A 306 5.42 -12.76 -4.00
C PHE A 306 6.49 -12.02 -4.80
N LEU A 307 7.57 -12.71 -5.18
CA LEU A 307 8.68 -12.11 -5.92
C LEU A 307 8.29 -11.68 -7.34
N LEU A 308 7.29 -12.35 -7.94
CA LEU A 308 6.73 -11.99 -9.24
C LEU A 308 5.62 -10.93 -9.15
N ASN A 309 5.18 -10.54 -7.95
CA ASN A 309 4.11 -9.56 -7.83
C ASN A 309 4.59 -8.17 -8.28
N ALA A 310 3.96 -7.66 -9.32
CA ALA A 310 4.20 -6.38 -9.98
C ALA A 310 3.99 -5.13 -9.11
N HIS A 311 3.14 -5.23 -8.08
CA HIS A 311 2.77 -4.10 -7.24
C HIS A 311 3.79 -3.80 -6.14
N PHE A 312 4.73 -4.71 -5.91
CA PHE A 312 5.89 -4.49 -5.05
C PHE A 312 7.10 -4.08 -5.88
N THR A 313 7.82 -3.05 -5.44
CA THR A 313 9.12 -2.71 -6.04
C THR A 313 10.16 -3.79 -5.69
N PRO A 314 11.25 -3.93 -6.46
CA PRO A 314 12.38 -4.77 -6.07
C PRO A 314 12.92 -4.43 -4.67
N THR A 315 13.00 -3.15 -4.31
CA THR A 315 13.41 -2.67 -2.99
C THR A 315 12.51 -3.24 -1.89
N GLU A 316 11.20 -3.12 -2.06
CA GLU A 316 10.22 -3.64 -1.10
C GLU A 316 10.29 -5.17 -0.97
N LYS A 317 10.48 -5.89 -2.07
CA LYS A 317 10.67 -7.35 -2.06
C LYS A 317 11.92 -7.74 -1.26
N THR A 318 13.01 -6.99 -1.41
CA THR A 318 14.26 -7.23 -0.68
C THR A 318 14.15 -6.89 0.80
N ILE A 319 13.50 -5.78 1.17
CA ILE A 319 13.24 -5.42 2.57
C ILE A 319 12.35 -6.48 3.23
N PHE A 320 11.24 -6.84 2.59
CA PHE A 320 10.34 -7.90 3.07
C PHE A 320 11.10 -9.23 3.24
N THR A 321 11.95 -9.59 2.27
CA THR A 321 12.77 -10.80 2.34
C THR A 321 13.71 -10.77 3.54
N GLY A 322 14.38 -9.63 3.79
CA GLY A 322 15.21 -9.43 4.98
C GLY A 322 14.43 -9.73 6.26
N LEU A 323 13.31 -9.04 6.44
CA LEU A 323 12.43 -9.20 7.60
C LEU A 323 11.91 -10.64 7.74
N ALA A 324 11.48 -11.27 6.65
CA ALA A 324 11.02 -12.66 6.68
C ALA A 324 12.14 -13.65 7.06
N THR A 325 13.37 -13.40 6.62
CA THR A 325 14.51 -14.26 6.96
C THR A 325 14.98 -14.09 8.40
N GLU A 326 14.89 -12.87 8.95
CA GLU A 326 15.11 -12.62 10.38
C GLU A 326 14.04 -13.29 11.23
N ALA A 327 12.81 -13.36 10.71
CA ALA A 327 11.68 -14.05 11.33
C ALA A 327 11.58 -15.54 10.94
N LYS A 328 12.63 -16.20 10.44
CA LYS A 328 12.54 -17.60 9.96
C LYS A 328 12.13 -18.62 11.04
N ASP A 329 12.42 -18.32 12.30
CA ASP A 329 12.04 -19.18 13.44
C ASP A 329 10.57 -18.98 13.86
N LEU A 330 9.86 -18.06 13.20
CA LEU A 330 8.44 -17.81 13.38
C LEU A 330 7.62 -18.84 12.60
N GLU A 331 6.84 -19.64 13.31
CA GLU A 331 5.92 -20.58 12.66
C GLU A 331 4.91 -19.82 11.78
N GLY A 332 4.71 -20.26 10.54
CA GLY A 332 3.74 -19.66 9.60
C GLY A 332 4.23 -18.43 8.82
N ILE A 333 5.55 -18.19 8.78
CA ILE A 333 6.16 -17.13 7.95
C ILE A 333 5.85 -17.29 6.43
N ASP A 334 5.73 -18.53 5.96
CA ASP A 334 5.32 -18.88 4.60
C ASP A 334 3.88 -18.43 4.29
N THR A 335 2.99 -18.54 5.28
CA THR A 335 1.59 -18.11 5.19
C THR A 335 1.49 -16.60 5.07
N LEU A 336 2.32 -15.86 5.82
CA LEU A 336 2.42 -14.40 5.70
C LEU A 336 2.89 -13.99 4.30
N MET A 337 3.90 -14.67 3.76
CA MET A 337 4.41 -14.38 2.41
C MET A 337 3.37 -14.66 1.32
N LYS A 338 2.67 -15.80 1.43
CA LYS A 338 1.56 -16.13 0.54
C LYS A 338 0.45 -15.10 0.62
N HIS A 339 0.13 -14.59 1.81
CA HIS A 339 -0.84 -13.51 1.97
C HIS A 339 -0.39 -12.22 1.28
N ALA A 340 0.87 -11.79 1.49
CA ALA A 340 1.43 -10.61 0.84
C ALA A 340 1.43 -10.72 -0.70
N SER A 341 1.69 -11.91 -1.26
CA SER A 341 1.63 -12.14 -2.71
C SER A 341 0.26 -11.88 -3.34
N GLY A 342 -0.80 -11.89 -2.53
CA GLY A 342 -2.18 -11.66 -2.99
C GLY A 342 -2.52 -10.19 -3.25
N ALA A 343 -1.60 -9.25 -3.01
CA ALA A 343 -1.80 -7.83 -3.28
C ALA A 343 -2.08 -7.57 -4.77
N LYS A 344 -3.15 -6.83 -5.08
CA LYS A 344 -3.62 -6.54 -6.46
C LYS A 344 -3.57 -5.07 -6.85
N SER A 345 -3.06 -4.22 -5.97
CA SER A 345 -2.78 -2.82 -6.29
C SER A 345 -1.65 -2.30 -5.41
N ARG A 346 -1.09 -1.15 -5.79
CA ARG A 346 0.02 -0.52 -5.07
C ARG A 346 -0.30 -0.25 -3.60
N PRO A 347 -1.46 0.31 -3.22
CA PRO A 347 -1.83 0.45 -1.80
C PRO A 347 -1.90 -0.89 -1.04
N GLN A 348 -2.30 -2.00 -1.69
CA GLN A 348 -2.33 -3.31 -1.03
C GLN A 348 -0.93 -3.85 -0.77
N ALA A 349 -0.02 -3.71 -1.74
CA ALA A 349 1.37 -4.12 -1.59
C ALA A 349 2.06 -3.31 -0.48
N PHE A 350 1.85 -1.99 -0.49
CA PHE A 350 2.36 -1.11 0.55
C PHE A 350 1.80 -1.47 1.94
N ALA A 351 0.50 -1.76 2.05
CA ALA A 351 -0.10 -2.14 3.32
C ALA A 351 0.37 -3.53 3.82
N ALA A 352 0.74 -4.44 2.91
CA ALA A 352 1.41 -5.69 3.28
C ALA A 352 2.82 -5.44 3.84
N LEU A 353 3.58 -4.50 3.26
CA LEU A 353 4.88 -4.07 3.82
C LEU A 353 4.71 -3.45 5.21
N MET A 354 3.74 -2.55 5.37
CA MET A 354 3.36 -1.98 6.67
C MET A 354 3.03 -3.05 7.71
N GLN A 355 2.34 -4.12 7.29
CA GLN A 355 1.97 -5.21 8.20
C GLN A 355 3.19 -5.99 8.70
N VAL A 356 4.21 -6.21 7.87
CA VAL A 356 5.46 -6.84 8.31
C VAL A 356 6.24 -5.96 9.29
N GLU A 357 6.30 -4.65 9.03
CA GLU A 357 6.91 -3.68 9.95
C GLU A 357 6.20 -3.68 11.32
N MET A 358 4.86 -3.69 11.31
CA MET A 358 4.06 -3.84 12.53
C MET A 358 4.36 -5.14 13.27
N LEU A 359 4.56 -6.25 12.55
CA LEU A 359 4.93 -7.53 13.15
C LEU A 359 6.32 -7.50 13.78
N GLY A 360 7.30 -6.85 13.13
CA GLY A 360 8.64 -6.65 13.68
C GLY A 360 8.60 -5.91 15.02
N ARG A 361 7.94 -4.74 15.05
CA ARG A 361 7.74 -3.94 16.28
C ARG A 361 6.97 -4.69 17.37
N LEU A 362 5.98 -5.48 16.97
CA LEU A 362 5.25 -6.32 17.90
C LEU A 362 6.13 -7.45 18.46
N HIS A 363 7.02 -8.02 17.64
CA HIS A 363 7.97 -9.05 18.06
C HIS A 363 9.02 -8.50 19.05
N GLU A 364 9.50 -7.27 18.86
CA GLU A 364 10.38 -6.61 19.82
C GLU A 364 9.74 -6.47 21.21
N SER A 365 8.50 -5.97 21.24
CA SER A 365 7.79 -5.66 22.49
C SER A 365 7.08 -6.85 23.14
N SER A 366 6.76 -7.90 22.40
CA SER A 366 5.93 -9.00 22.93
C SER A 366 6.31 -10.41 22.45
N LYS A 367 7.42 -10.57 21.72
CA LYS A 367 7.98 -11.85 21.27
C LYS A 367 6.93 -12.78 20.63
N ILE A 368 6.69 -12.57 19.35
CA ILE A 368 5.79 -13.41 18.55
C ILE A 368 6.46 -14.77 18.25
N LYS A 369 5.68 -15.86 18.34
CA LYS A 369 6.11 -17.25 18.09
C LYS A 369 5.49 -17.88 16.84
N LYS A 370 4.27 -17.46 16.48
CA LYS A 370 3.56 -17.98 15.31
C LYS A 370 2.75 -16.88 14.64
N VAL A 371 2.61 -16.97 13.33
CA VAL A 371 1.68 -16.17 12.53
C VAL A 371 0.75 -17.10 11.77
N GLU A 372 -0.53 -16.75 11.74
CA GLU A 372 -1.52 -17.41 10.90
C GLU A 372 -2.35 -16.37 10.16
N VAL A 373 -2.99 -16.78 9.08
CA VAL A 373 -3.95 -15.93 8.34
C VAL A 373 -5.35 -16.51 8.50
N HIS A 374 -6.23 -15.71 9.09
CA HIS A 374 -7.63 -16.05 9.34
C HIS A 374 -8.50 -15.14 8.49
N HIS A 375 -9.22 -15.68 7.50
CA HIS A 375 -10.11 -14.88 6.64
C HIS A 375 -9.44 -13.63 6.06
N ASP A 376 -8.25 -13.80 5.50
CA ASP A 376 -7.40 -12.73 4.96
C ASP A 376 -6.92 -11.68 5.99
N VAL A 377 -6.97 -12.00 7.28
CA VAL A 377 -6.45 -11.17 8.37
C VAL A 377 -5.29 -11.90 9.05
N VAL A 378 -4.15 -11.21 9.15
CA VAL A 378 -2.96 -11.73 9.85
C VAL A 378 -3.18 -11.70 11.36
N VAL A 379 -2.90 -12.84 12.00
CA VAL A 379 -2.93 -13.00 13.45
C VAL A 379 -1.57 -13.50 13.94
N ALA A 380 -0.97 -12.74 14.84
CA ALA A 380 0.33 -13.02 15.45
C ALA A 380 0.17 -13.52 16.90
N TYR A 381 0.65 -14.71 17.17
CA TYR A 381 0.54 -15.38 18.46
C TYR A 381 1.82 -15.21 19.28
N GLN A 382 1.64 -14.84 20.55
CA GLN A 382 2.70 -14.79 21.55
C GLN A 382 2.90 -16.16 22.21
N ALA A 383 3.98 -16.32 22.98
CA ALA A 383 4.25 -17.55 23.73
C ALA A 383 3.16 -17.88 24.77
N ASP A 384 2.43 -16.88 25.27
CA ASP A 384 1.32 -17.04 26.20
C ASP A 384 -0.05 -17.29 25.51
N ASN A 385 -0.04 -17.57 24.21
CA ASN A 385 -1.21 -17.72 23.32
C ASN A 385 -2.04 -16.45 23.10
N THR A 386 -1.56 -15.26 23.49
CA THR A 386 -2.20 -14.00 23.09
C THR A 386 -2.22 -13.88 21.56
N ALA A 387 -3.41 -13.81 20.98
CA ALA A 387 -3.65 -13.64 19.55
C ALA A 387 -3.78 -12.16 19.20
N ASN A 388 -2.79 -11.64 18.48
CA ASN A 388 -2.75 -10.24 18.04
C ASN A 388 -3.25 -10.15 16.59
N ILE A 389 -4.45 -9.61 16.38
CA ILE A 389 -5.03 -9.32 15.08
C ILE A 389 -4.37 -8.05 14.53
N VAL A 390 -3.50 -8.18 13.53
CA VAL A 390 -2.65 -7.09 13.02
C VAL A 390 -3.30 -6.41 11.83
N LEU A 391 -3.72 -5.15 12.03
CA LEU A 391 -4.48 -4.36 11.08
C LEU A 391 -3.68 -3.12 10.67
N PRO A 392 -3.12 -3.07 9.45
CA PRO A 392 -2.37 -1.91 8.95
C PRO A 392 -3.31 -0.76 8.53
N TYR A 393 -4.36 -0.51 9.31
CA TYR A 393 -5.39 0.48 9.02
C TYR A 393 -5.03 1.83 9.66
N ASP A 394 -5.24 2.91 8.92
CA ASP A 394 -5.15 4.28 9.45
C ASP A 394 -6.22 4.51 10.51
N TYR A 395 -7.43 3.99 10.27
CA TYR A 395 -8.57 4.16 11.17
C TYR A 395 -9.61 3.06 11.04
N LEU A 396 -9.86 2.30 12.11
CA LEU A 396 -10.88 1.24 12.12
C LEU A 396 -12.26 1.78 12.48
N SER A 397 -13.18 1.80 11.51
CA SER A 397 -14.60 2.10 11.70
C SER A 397 -15.44 0.83 11.86
N TRP A 398 -16.53 0.88 12.64
CA TRP A 398 -17.43 -0.23 12.92
C TRP A 398 -18.49 -0.41 11.82
N THR A 399 -18.03 -0.48 10.58
CA THR A 399 -18.88 -0.68 9.40
C THR A 399 -19.37 -2.13 9.32
N SER A 400 -20.41 -2.39 8.50
CA SER A 400 -20.92 -3.76 8.26
C SER A 400 -19.82 -4.72 7.83
N TYR A 401 -18.95 -4.27 6.92
CA TYR A 401 -17.85 -5.08 6.41
C TYR A 401 -16.83 -5.40 7.51
N ASN A 402 -16.35 -4.38 8.24
CA ASN A 402 -15.35 -4.58 9.30
C ASN A 402 -15.92 -5.44 10.43
N ALA A 403 -17.16 -5.20 10.85
CA ALA A 403 -17.86 -5.99 11.86
C ALA A 403 -17.95 -7.48 11.46
N LYS A 404 -18.33 -7.77 10.20
CA LYS A 404 -18.40 -9.14 9.67
C LYS A 404 -17.03 -9.80 9.60
N THR A 405 -16.00 -9.09 9.13
CA THR A 405 -14.62 -9.61 9.08
C THR A 405 -14.10 -9.93 10.47
N ILE A 406 -14.25 -9.00 11.42
CA ILE A 406 -13.86 -9.19 12.82
C ILE A 406 -14.60 -10.38 13.43
N TRP A 407 -15.89 -10.55 13.15
CA TRP A 407 -16.66 -11.70 13.61
C TRP A 407 -16.11 -13.03 13.06
N LYS A 408 -15.81 -13.10 11.77
CA LYS A 408 -15.24 -14.30 11.13
C LYS A 408 -13.88 -14.68 11.74
N VAL A 409 -12.98 -13.71 11.89
CA VAL A 409 -11.66 -13.91 12.50
C VAL A 409 -11.79 -14.36 13.95
N THR A 410 -12.55 -13.64 14.76
CA THR A 410 -12.66 -13.98 16.20
C THR A 410 -13.36 -15.32 16.44
N ARG A 411 -14.28 -15.73 15.56
CA ARG A 411 -14.86 -17.08 15.60
C ARG A 411 -13.85 -18.16 15.21
N SER A 412 -12.98 -17.92 14.21
CA SER A 412 -11.92 -18.88 13.88
C SER A 412 -10.87 -18.97 14.99
N LEU A 413 -10.60 -17.90 15.72
CA LEU A 413 -9.77 -17.92 16.93
C LEU A 413 -10.44 -18.72 18.06
N ALA A 414 -11.74 -18.49 18.30
CA ALA A 414 -12.48 -19.25 19.32
C ALA A 414 -12.54 -20.75 19.00
N ALA A 415 -12.65 -21.13 17.72
CA ALA A 415 -12.59 -22.53 17.28
C ALA A 415 -11.22 -23.20 17.49
N LYS A 416 -10.18 -22.40 17.78
CA LYS A 416 -8.84 -22.84 18.19
C LYS A 416 -8.58 -22.63 19.69
N ASP A 417 -9.65 -22.56 20.49
CA ASP A 417 -9.61 -22.39 21.95
C ASP A 417 -8.91 -21.11 22.45
N VAL A 418 -8.76 -20.09 21.58
CA VAL A 418 -8.27 -18.77 22.00
C VAL A 418 -9.35 -18.08 22.82
N LYS A 419 -9.05 -17.77 24.09
CA LYS A 419 -10.01 -17.11 24.99
C LYS A 419 -10.16 -15.65 24.59
N THR A 420 -11.35 -15.08 24.82
CA THR A 420 -11.63 -13.69 24.49
C THR A 420 -10.64 -12.70 25.13
N ARG A 421 -10.24 -12.95 26.38
CA ARG A 421 -9.27 -12.10 27.10
C ARG A 421 -7.87 -12.08 26.46
N ASP A 422 -7.55 -13.10 25.66
CA ASP A 422 -6.25 -13.31 25.01
C ASP A 422 -6.28 -12.79 23.55
N VAL A 423 -7.37 -12.15 23.11
CA VAL A 423 -7.45 -11.51 21.78
C VAL A 423 -7.13 -10.02 21.91
N ARG A 424 -6.20 -9.55 21.07
CA ARG A 424 -5.80 -8.15 20.99
C ARG A 424 -5.84 -7.65 19.55
N PHE A 425 -6.44 -6.49 19.31
CA PHE A 425 -6.39 -5.79 18.03
C PHE A 425 -5.20 -4.85 18.02
N VAL A 426 -4.35 -4.94 17.01
CA VAL A 426 -3.14 -4.13 16.86
C VAL A 426 -3.28 -3.28 15.60
N LEU A 427 -3.41 -1.97 15.76
CA LEU A 427 -3.67 -1.03 14.68
C LEU A 427 -2.47 -0.14 14.38
N ALA A 428 -2.27 0.13 13.09
CA ALA A 428 -1.32 1.13 12.61
C ALA A 428 -1.68 2.53 13.12
N GLY A 429 -2.95 2.93 12.97
CA GLY A 429 -3.50 4.16 13.52
C GLY A 429 -4.51 3.93 14.64
N ASP A 430 -5.67 4.59 14.57
CA ASP A 430 -6.68 4.62 15.63
C ASP A 430 -7.98 3.87 15.24
N LEU A 431 -9.02 3.96 16.07
CA LEU A 431 -10.33 3.38 15.84
C LEU A 431 -11.44 4.29 16.36
N SER A 432 -12.63 4.15 15.79
CA SER A 432 -13.79 4.92 16.20
C SER A 432 -14.25 4.59 17.61
N LYS A 433 -15.03 5.52 18.21
CA LYS A 433 -15.67 5.28 19.51
C LYS A 433 -16.56 4.04 19.48
N ASN A 434 -17.24 3.77 18.37
CA ASN A 434 -18.08 2.59 18.22
C ASN A 434 -17.25 1.31 18.07
N SER A 435 -16.17 1.35 17.27
CA SER A 435 -15.23 0.23 17.18
C SER A 435 -14.66 -0.08 18.56
N ARG A 436 -14.15 0.92 19.28
CA ARG A 436 -13.61 0.76 20.62
C ARG A 436 -14.64 0.12 21.57
N LYS A 437 -15.84 0.71 21.65
CA LYS A 437 -16.91 0.19 22.50
C LYS A 437 -17.27 -1.25 22.15
N ALA A 438 -17.30 -1.60 20.86
CA ALA A 438 -17.63 -2.94 20.43
C ALA A 438 -16.53 -3.96 20.75
N LEU A 439 -15.26 -3.59 20.62
CA LEU A 439 -14.14 -4.46 21.00
C LEU A 439 -14.07 -4.64 22.52
N GLU A 440 -14.17 -3.55 23.29
CA GLU A 440 -14.08 -3.56 24.75
C GLU A 440 -15.27 -4.30 25.40
N SER A 441 -16.50 -4.16 24.87
CA SER A 441 -17.66 -4.87 25.40
C SER A 441 -17.53 -6.40 25.27
N ARG A 442 -16.59 -6.87 24.46
CA ARG A 442 -16.27 -8.29 24.23
C ARG A 442 -14.99 -8.71 24.96
N ARG A 443 -14.42 -7.81 25.76
CA ARG A 443 -13.16 -8.00 26.51
C ARG A 443 -11.94 -8.24 25.62
N TRP A 444 -11.98 -7.74 24.39
CA TRP A 444 -10.83 -7.75 23.48
C TRP A 444 -9.94 -6.55 23.76
N GLY A 445 -8.62 -6.77 23.79
CA GLY A 445 -7.63 -5.71 23.96
C GLY A 445 -7.42 -4.90 22.69
N VAL A 446 -6.92 -3.67 22.81
CA VAL A 446 -6.59 -2.81 21.68
C VAL A 446 -5.23 -2.13 21.90
N LYS A 447 -4.32 -2.27 20.94
CA LYS A 447 -3.06 -1.51 20.81
C LYS A 447 -3.17 -0.64 19.55
N ARG A 448 -2.95 0.67 19.70
CA ARG A 448 -3.18 1.68 18.65
C ARG A 448 -1.87 2.38 18.33
N ASN A 449 -1.80 3.07 17.20
CA ASN A 449 -0.70 3.96 16.84
C ASN A 449 0.68 3.26 16.88
N LEU A 450 0.76 1.99 16.45
CA LEU A 450 1.98 1.19 16.57
C LEU A 450 3.16 1.74 15.74
N ILE A 451 2.85 2.52 14.72
CA ILE A 451 3.78 3.08 13.73
C ILE A 451 3.77 4.62 13.72
N ALA A 452 3.22 5.25 14.75
CA ALA A 452 3.08 6.71 14.77
C ALA A 452 4.42 7.46 14.86
N ASP A 453 5.51 6.76 15.19
CA ASP A 453 6.90 7.23 15.24
C ASP A 453 7.67 7.05 13.91
N LEU A 454 7.04 6.42 12.90
CA LEU A 454 7.50 6.47 11.50
C LEU A 454 7.06 7.78 10.81
N LEU A 455 6.37 8.64 11.56
CA LEU A 455 6.01 10.01 11.22
C LEU A 455 6.97 10.97 11.94
#